data_AF-A0A6G7WHK6-F1
#
_entry.id   AF-A0A6G7WHK6-F1
#
_cell.length_a   1.000
_cell.length_b   1.000
_cell.length_c   1.000
_cell.angle_alpha   90.00
_cell.angle_beta   90.00
_cell.angle_gamma   90.00
#
_symmetry.space_group_name_H-M   'P 1'
#
loop_
_entity.id
_entity.type
_entity.pdbx_description
1 polymer ?
#
loop_
_entity_poly.entity_id
_entity_poly.type
_entity_poly.pdbx_seq_one_letter_code
_entity_poly.pdbx_strand_id
1 'polypeptide(L)' 'MTKYMLAILISLMSLGINLWIIKQQRAGITINPQKKQNLERLSYAFILAAVLVLTLA' A
#
# COMPACT_ATOMS: atom_id res chain seq x y z
N MET A 1 20.38 -6.41 5.17
CA MET A 1 19.27 -5.42 5.21
C MET A 1 18.52 -5.64 6.52
N THR A 2 18.27 -4.62 7.34
CA THR A 2 17.61 -4.82 8.65
C THR A 2 16.10 -5.03 8.46
N LYS A 3 15.46 -5.77 9.38
CA LYS A 3 13.99 -6.00 9.34
C LYS A 3 13.18 -4.70 9.34
N TYR A 4 13.70 -3.67 10.01
CA TYR A 4 13.12 -2.32 10.00
C TYR A 4 13.16 -1.68 8.60
N MET A 5 14.29 -1.79 7.90
CA MET A 5 14.43 -1.26 6.53
C MET A 5 13.49 -1.99 5.55
N LEU A 6 13.31 -3.30 5.70
CA LEU A 6 12.36 -4.07 4.91
C LEU A 6 10.91 -3.64 5.21
N ALA A 7 10.53 -3.51 6.48
CA ALA A 7 9.20 -3.06 6.89
C ALA A 7 8.89 -1.63 6.40
N ILE A 8 9.88 -0.72 6.40
CA ILE A 8 9.74 0.64 5.88
C ILE A 8 9.46 0.61 4.38
N LEU A 9 10.21 -0.18 3.59
CA LEU A 9 9.98 -0.29 2.15
C LEU A 9 8.60 -0.84 1.82
N ILE A 10 8.15 -1.87 2.55
CA ILE A 10 6.80 -2.43 2.38
C ILE A 10 5.74 -1.37 2.71
N SER A 11 5.94 -0.60 3.77
CA SER A 11 5.03 0.49 4.17
C SER A 11 4.97 1.60 3.13
N LEU A 12 6.11 1.95 2.50
CA LEU A 12 6.18 2.93 1.42
C LEU A 12 5.39 2.48 0.17
N MET A 13 5.38 1.18 -0.13
CA MET A 13 4.57 0.65 -1.24
C MET A 13 3.07 0.83 -0.97
N SER A 14 2.63 0.56 0.26
CA SER A 14 1.24 0.80 0.68
C SER A 14 0.85 2.27 0.58
N LEU A 15 1.74 3.17 1.02
CA LEU A 15 1.55 4.61 0.93
C LEU A 15 1.49 5.09 -0.52
N GLY A 16 2.36 4.57 -1.39
CA GLY A 16 2.37 4.89 -2.83
C GLY A 16 1.06 4.54 -3.53
N ILE A 17 0.47 3.37 -3.22
CA ILE A 17 -0.82 2.95 -3.77
C ILE A 17 -1.93 3.92 -3.38
N ASN A 18 -2.02 4.29 -2.10
CA ASN A 18 -3.04 5.21 -1.61
C ASN A 18 -2.87 6.61 -2.22
N LEU A 19 -1.65 7.13 -2.29
CA LEU A 19 -1.38 8.42 -2.92
C LEU A 19 -1.75 8.42 -4.41
N TRP A 20 -1.51 7.33 -5.11
CA TRP A 20 -1.92 7.19 -6.50
C TRP A 20 -3.44 7.23 -6.66
N ILE A 21 -4.19 6.51 -5.81
CA ILE A 21 -5.67 6.56 -5.81
C ILE A 21 -6.17 7.98 -5.57
N ILE A 22 -5.62 8.69 -4.58
CA ILE A 22 -5.98 10.08 -4.26
C ILE A 22 -5.65 11.00 -5.44
N LYS A 23 -4.49 10.84 -6.07
CA LYS A 23 -4.08 11.63 -7.24
C LYS A 23 -5.08 11.48 -8.38
N GLN A 24 -5.49 10.25 -8.69
CA GLN A 24 -6.46 9.98 -9.76
C GLN A 24 -7.84 10.57 -9.43
N GLN A 25 -8.29 10.45 -8.17
CA GLN A 25 -9.53 11.07 -7.71
C GLN A 25 -9.51 12.60 -7.83
N ARG A 26 -8.40 13.24 -7.43
CA ARG A 26 -8.22 14.69 -7.56
C ARG A 26 -8.16 15.14 -9.01
N ALA A 27 -7.61 14.33 -9.90
CA ALA A 27 -7.57 14.59 -11.34
C ALA A 27 -8.93 14.37 -12.04
N GLY A 28 -9.97 13.94 -11.31
CA GLY A 28 -11.28 13.61 -11.89
C GLY A 28 -11.27 12.36 -12.76
N ILE A 29 -10.21 11.55 -12.67
CA ILE A 29 -10.07 10.32 -13.46
C ILE A 29 -10.87 9.22 -12.77
N THR A 30 -11.92 8.75 -13.45
CA THR A 30 -12.75 7.65 -12.96
C THR A 30 -11.94 6.36 -12.90
N ILE A 31 -11.61 5.92 -11.69
CA ILE A 31 -11.00 4.61 -11.46
C ILE A 31 -12.13 3.58 -11.44
N ASN A 32 -11.98 2.48 -12.19
CA ASN A 32 -12.89 1.36 -12.10
C ASN A 32 -13.06 0.93 -10.61
N PRO A 33 -14.29 0.83 -10.08
CA PRO A 33 -14.54 0.53 -8.66
C PRO A 33 -13.87 -0.77 -8.19
N GLN A 34 -13.88 -1.81 -9.02
CA GLN A 34 -13.25 -3.10 -8.71
C GLN A 34 -11.72 -2.98 -8.68
N LYS A 35 -11.13 -2.21 -9.60
CA LYS A 35 -9.69 -1.90 -9.59
C LYS A 35 -9.29 -1.13 -8.34
N LYS A 36 -10.10 -0.14 -7.94
CA LYS A 36 -9.88 0.64 -6.71
C LYS A 36 -9.91 -0.28 -5.49
N GLN A 37 -10.94 -1.12 -5.36
CA GLN A 37 -11.07 -2.05 -4.24
C GLN A 37 -9.90 -3.04 -4.15
N ASN A 38 -9.43 -3.56 -5.29
CA ASN A 38 -8.27 -4.46 -5.33
C ASN A 38 -6.98 -3.76 -4.89
N LEU A 39 -6.78 -2.50 -5.30
CA LEU A 39 -5.62 -1.70 -4.88
C LEU A 39 -5.66 -1.38 -3.37
N GLU A 40 -6.84 -1.05 -2.83
CA GLU A 40 -7.01 -0.86 -1.39
C GLU A 40 -6.70 -2.14 -0.62
N ARG A 41 -7.23 -3.29 -1.05
CA ARG A 41 -6.91 -4.60 -0.46
C ARG A 41 -5.42 -4.92 -0.50
N LEU A 42 -4.75 -4.62 -1.62
CA LEU A 42 -3.31 -4.79 -1.76
C LEU A 42 -2.52 -3.89 -0.80
N SER A 43 -2.93 -2.63 -0.66
CA SER A 43 -2.35 -1.69 0.32
C SER A 43 -2.48 -2.21 1.76
N TYR A 44 -3.63 -2.76 2.14
CA TYR A 44 -3.82 -3.41 3.45
C TYR A 44 -2.94 -4.66 3.62
N ALA A 45 -2.81 -5.48 2.58
CA ALA A 45 -1.93 -6.65 2.62
C ALA A 45 -0.46 -6.27 2.85
N PHE A 46 0.01 -5.18 2.24
CA PHE A 46 1.35 -4.66 2.51
C PHE A 46 1.53 -4.19 3.96
N ILE A 47 0.54 -3.53 4.56
CA ILE A 47 0.59 -3.13 5.98
C ILE A 47 0.74 -4.39 6.86
N LEU A 48 -0.09 -5.41 6.62
CA LEU A 48 -0.01 -6.68 7.36
C LEU A 48 1.35 -7.35 7.19
N ALA A 49 1.90 -7.37 5.97
CA ALA A 49 3.22 -7.92 5.72
C ALA A 49 4.32 -7.14 6.47
N ALA A 50 4.24 -5.81 6.53
CA ALA A 50 5.19 -5.00 7.29
C ALA A 50 5.13 -5.30 8.79
N VAL A 51 3.92 -5.46 9.36
CA VAL A 51 3.74 -5.87 10.75
C VAL A 51 4.33 -7.25 10.99
N LEU A 52 4.04 -8.23 10.13
CA LEU A 52 4.59 -9.58 10.24
C LEU A 52 6.12 -9.59 10.20
N VAL A 53 6.73 -8.80 9.32
CA VAL A 53 8.20 -8.64 9.24
C VAL A 53 8.75 -8.06 10.55
N LEU A 54 8.09 -7.08 11.17
CA LEU A 54 8.55 -6.52 12.44
C LEU A 54 8.43 -7.53 13.59
N THR A 55 7.38 -8.34 13.59
CA THR A 55 7.08 -9.30 14.67
C THR A 55 7.84 -10.63 14.57
N LEU A 56 8.08 -11.13 13.36
CA LEU A 56 8.56 -12.50 13.12
C LEU A 56 9.97 -12.59 12.51
N ALA A 57 10.49 -11.49 11.93
CA ALA A 57 11.81 -11.45 11.29
C ALA A 57 12.89 -10.77 12.14
#